data_AF-A0A4Q2Y5Q2-F1
#
_entry.id   AF-A0A4Q2Y5Q2-F1
#
_cell.length_a   1.000
_cell.length_b   1.000
_cell.length_c   1.000
_cell.angle_alpha   90.00
_cell.angle_beta   90.00
_cell.angle_gamma   90.00
#
_symmetry.space_group_name_H-M   'P 1'
#
loop_
_entity.id
_entity.type
_entity.pdbx_description
1 polymer ?
#
loop_
_entity_poly.entity_id
_entity_poly.type
_entity_poly.pdbx_seq_one_letter_code
_entity_poly.pdbx_strand_id
1 'polypeptide(L)'
;MSASAGMTVISLTDIARMRLDALSFFLFLYFLITWLVKLAWNQLASAFTGMPRLNYRRALGLVFVTGLLFYVVLTMISGARELLTPGAWEKQGVGYRQREQQGDLTKEARHKNLRTLQEIIWNYARSHEGNAPPSPLVPDMNPDDWLYPDGGLYCLMPGVKPGGGRQIIVYEPSAAGSRRFVLLADGTIEDRAEGTLKIQIEEQMRP
;
A
#
# COMPACT_ATOMS: atom_id res chain seq x y z
N MET A 1 -30.18 -1.34 36.82
CA MET A 1 -29.02 -1.06 35.95
C MET A 1 -29.37 -1.55 34.56
N SER A 2 -29.86 -0.67 33.70
CA SER A 2 -30.25 -1.02 32.33
C SER A 2 -29.10 -0.66 31.40
N ALA A 3 -28.44 -1.67 30.84
CA ALA A 3 -27.45 -1.50 29.79
C ALA A 3 -28.18 -1.10 28.49
N SER A 4 -28.05 0.17 28.10
CA SER A 4 -28.47 0.64 26.78
C SER A 4 -27.42 0.20 25.77
N ALA A 5 -27.74 -0.85 25.01
CA ALA A 5 -26.92 -1.30 23.89
C ALA A 5 -26.99 -0.24 22.78
N GLY A 6 -25.87 0.46 22.56
CA GLY A 6 -25.68 1.39 21.46
C GLY A 6 -25.62 0.65 20.13
N MET A 7 -26.79 0.43 19.52
CA MET A 7 -26.90 -0.03 18.14
C MET A 7 -26.94 1.23 17.26
N THR A 8 -25.80 1.66 16.72
CA THR A 8 -25.73 2.80 15.79
C THR A 8 -26.34 2.38 14.46
N VAL A 9 -27.66 2.54 14.32
CA VAL A 9 -28.35 2.47 13.04
C VAL A 9 -27.92 3.67 12.21
N ILE A 10 -26.86 3.50 11.39
CA ILE A 10 -26.46 4.46 10.37
C ILE A 10 -27.56 4.44 9.31
N SER A 11 -28.45 5.43 9.35
CA SER A 11 -29.53 5.57 8.39
C SER A 11 -28.95 6.13 7.08
N LEU A 12 -29.47 5.74 5.91
CA LEU A 12 -29.08 6.34 4.62
C LEU A 12 -29.20 7.88 4.63
N THR A 13 -30.07 8.41 5.50
CA THR A 13 -30.24 9.84 5.72
C THR A 13 -29.00 10.49 6.32
N ASP A 14 -28.26 9.80 7.19
CA ASP A 14 -27.05 10.35 7.83
C ASP A 14 -25.92 10.49 6.81
N ILE A 15 -25.78 9.52 5.90
CA ILE A 15 -24.82 9.59 4.79
C ILE A 15 -25.20 10.73 3.84
N ALA A 16 -26.47 10.84 3.45
CA ALA A 16 -26.94 11.92 2.59
C ALA A 16 -26.73 13.30 3.24
N ARG A 17 -26.99 13.42 4.54
CA ARG A 17 -26.79 14.65 5.30
C ARG A 17 -25.32 15.04 5.39
N MET A 18 -24.43 14.09 5.68
CA MET A 18 -22.99 14.33 5.67
C MET A 18 -22.48 14.80 4.30
N ARG A 19 -23.02 14.24 3.20
CA ARG A 19 -22.66 14.67 1.84
C ARG A 19 -23.15 16.09 1.55
N LEU A 20 -24.36 16.45 1.97
CA LEU A 20 -24.90 17.80 1.81
C LEU A 20 -24.15 18.83 2.65
N ASP A 21 -23.76 18.48 3.88
CA ASP A 21 -22.96 19.35 4.74
C ASP A 21 -21.57 19.58 4.13
N ALA A 22 -20.93 18.52 3.64
CA ALA A 22 -19.65 18.64 2.93
C ALA A 22 -19.79 19.51 1.67
N LEU A 23 -20.82 19.26 0.83
CA LEU A 23 -21.06 20.05 -0.37
C LEU A 23 -21.28 21.54 -0.04
N SER A 24 -22.03 21.82 1.03
CA SER A 24 -22.32 23.18 1.48
C SER A 24 -21.05 23.90 1.94
N PHE A 25 -20.19 23.21 2.69
CA PHE A 25 -18.88 23.73 3.10
C PHE A 25 -17.98 24.03 1.90
N PHE A 26 -17.90 23.09 0.94
CA PHE A 26 -17.11 23.28 -0.29
C PHE A 26 -17.62 24.45 -1.13
N LEU A 27 -18.94 24.58 -1.30
CA LEU A 27 -19.53 25.70 -2.03
C LEU A 27 -19.26 27.03 -1.32
N PHE A 28 -19.42 27.09 0.00
CA PHE A 28 -19.11 28.27 0.79
C PHE A 28 -17.64 28.69 0.61
N LEU A 29 -16.71 27.74 0.77
CA LEU A 29 -15.29 27.99 0.59
C LEU A 29 -14.96 28.42 -0.84
N TYR A 30 -15.60 27.81 -1.84
CA TYR A 30 -15.42 28.17 -3.25
C TYR A 30 -15.84 29.62 -3.54
N PHE A 31 -16.98 30.05 -3.01
CA PHE A 31 -17.42 31.45 -3.13
C PHE A 31 -16.50 32.41 -2.36
N LEU A 32 -16.02 32.01 -1.18
CA LEU A 32 -15.06 32.79 -0.40
C LEU A 32 -13.75 33.01 -1.17
N ILE A 33 -13.18 31.95 -1.75
CA ILE A 33 -11.96 32.02 -2.57
C ILE A 33 -12.22 32.89 -3.81
N THR A 34 -13.35 32.72 -4.48
CA THR A 34 -13.73 33.57 -5.63
C THR A 34 -13.77 35.06 -5.26
N TRP A 35 -14.30 35.37 -4.07
CA TRP A 35 -14.31 36.73 -3.57
C TRP A 35 -12.91 37.27 -3.29
N LEU A 36 -12.03 36.47 -2.68
CA LEU A 36 -10.62 36.84 -2.46
C LEU A 36 -9.88 37.06 -3.78
N VAL A 37 -10.07 36.20 -4.78
CA VAL A 37 -9.48 36.36 -6.12
C VAL A 37 -9.96 37.65 -6.79
N LYS A 38 -11.26 37.96 -6.69
CA LYS A 38 -11.81 39.23 -7.18
C LYS A 38 -11.14 40.42 -6.49
N LEU A 39 -10.98 40.38 -5.16
CA LEU A 39 -10.33 41.46 -4.41
C LEU A 39 -8.87 41.65 -4.83
N ALA A 40 -8.10 40.56 -4.84
CA ALA A 40 -6.69 40.58 -5.23
C ALA A 40 -6.52 41.11 -6.66
N TRP A 41 -7.33 40.63 -7.61
CA TRP A 41 -7.28 41.09 -8.99
C TRP A 41 -7.62 42.56 -9.12
N ASN A 42 -8.66 43.05 -8.43
CA ASN A 42 -9.07 44.45 -8.52
C ASN A 42 -8.09 45.39 -7.81
N GLN A 43 -7.42 44.95 -6.73
CA GLN A 43 -6.30 45.67 -6.14
C GLN A 43 -5.14 45.76 -7.13
N LEU A 44 -4.78 44.65 -7.78
CA LEU A 44 -3.71 44.66 -8.78
C LEU A 44 -4.08 45.52 -9.99
N ALA A 45 -5.32 45.44 -10.47
CA ALA A 45 -5.81 46.26 -11.57
C ALA A 45 -5.84 47.76 -11.25
N SER A 46 -5.88 48.15 -9.97
CA SER A 46 -5.73 49.56 -9.58
C SER A 46 -4.30 50.09 -9.75
N ALA A 47 -3.30 49.21 -9.72
CA ALA A 47 -1.88 49.57 -9.90
C ALA A 47 -1.44 49.62 -11.37
N PHE A 48 -2.23 49.07 -12.31
CA PHE A 48 -1.89 49.02 -13.73
C PHE A 48 -3.02 49.62 -14.59
N THR A 49 -2.70 50.62 -15.40
CA THR A 49 -3.65 51.37 -16.25
C THR A 49 -4.33 50.56 -17.34
N GLY A 50 -3.84 49.36 -17.66
CA GLY A 50 -4.37 48.52 -18.76
C GLY A 50 -5.23 47.32 -18.33
N MET A 51 -5.42 47.07 -17.03
CA MET A 51 -6.09 45.83 -16.59
C MET A 51 -7.61 45.97 -16.45
N PRO A 52 -8.41 45.04 -17.01
CA PRO A 52 -9.86 45.06 -16.87
C PRO A 52 -10.28 44.69 -15.45
N ARG A 53 -11.20 45.47 -14.87
CA ARG A 53 -11.80 45.17 -13.56
C ARG A 53 -12.70 43.94 -13.67
N LEU A 54 -12.59 43.03 -12.70
CA LEU A 54 -13.38 41.81 -12.65
C LEU A 54 -14.66 42.01 -11.84
N ASN A 55 -15.79 41.73 -12.49
CA ASN A 55 -17.07 41.52 -11.82
C ASN A 55 -17.09 40.12 -11.19
N TYR A 56 -17.89 39.93 -10.13
CA TYR A 56 -17.94 38.66 -9.38
C TYR A 56 -18.24 37.45 -10.29
N ARG A 57 -19.14 37.61 -11.27
CA ARG A 57 -19.44 36.57 -12.27
C ARG A 57 -18.22 36.17 -13.10
N ARG A 58 -17.37 37.15 -13.47
CA ARG A 58 -16.14 36.90 -14.23
C ARG A 58 -15.07 36.25 -13.36
N ALA A 59 -14.94 36.66 -12.10
CA ALA A 59 -14.05 36.01 -11.13
C ALA A 59 -14.46 34.55 -10.87
N LEU A 60 -15.76 34.27 -10.74
CA LEU A 60 -16.29 32.92 -10.57
C LEU A 60 -15.95 32.05 -11.79
N GLY A 61 -16.17 32.57 -13.00
CA GLY A 61 -15.79 31.88 -14.24
C GLY A 61 -14.28 31.65 -14.34
N LEU A 62 -13.47 32.63 -13.94
CA LEU A 62 -12.01 32.51 -13.94
C LEU A 62 -11.54 31.40 -12.99
N VAL A 63 -12.02 31.39 -11.74
CA VAL A 63 -11.67 30.35 -10.76
C VAL A 63 -12.15 28.98 -11.24
N PHE A 64 -13.35 28.90 -11.81
CA PHE A 64 -13.90 27.65 -12.35
C PHE A 64 -13.04 27.08 -13.49
N VAL A 65 -12.74 27.90 -14.50
CA VAL A 65 -11.93 27.49 -15.67
C VAL A 65 -10.51 27.14 -15.24
N THR A 66 -9.93 27.92 -14.34
CA THR A 66 -8.58 27.65 -13.80
C THR A 66 -8.56 26.34 -13.02
N GLY A 67 -9.57 26.09 -12.20
CA GLY A 67 -9.73 24.81 -11.48
C GLY A 67 -9.88 23.63 -12.43
N LEU A 68 -10.67 23.76 -13.49
CA LEU A 68 -10.83 22.73 -14.52
C LEU A 68 -9.52 22.46 -15.27
N LEU A 69 -8.77 23.51 -15.61
CA LEU A 69 -7.45 23.38 -16.23
C LEU A 69 -6.48 22.63 -15.32
N PHE A 70 -6.38 23.02 -14.04
CA PHE A 70 -5.55 22.29 -13.07
C PHE A 70 -5.99 20.84 -12.90
N TYR A 71 -7.29 20.57 -12.89
CA TYR A 71 -7.80 19.21 -12.83
C TYR A 71 -7.34 18.38 -14.04
N VAL A 72 -7.42 18.92 -15.24
CA VAL A 72 -6.92 18.25 -16.47
C VAL A 72 -5.41 18.01 -16.37
N VAL A 73 -4.63 19.02 -15.97
CA VAL A 73 -3.18 18.89 -15.82
C VAL A 73 -2.81 17.84 -14.77
N LEU A 74 -3.44 17.85 -13.60
CA LEU A 74 -3.20 16.86 -12.55
C LEU A 74 -3.57 15.44 -13.00
N THR A 75 -4.68 15.31 -13.74
CA THR A 75 -5.10 14.03 -14.32
C THR A 75 -4.06 13.53 -15.34
N MET A 76 -3.53 14.41 -16.18
CA MET A 76 -2.48 14.09 -17.15
C MET A 76 -1.14 13.75 -16.48
N ILE A 77 -0.78 14.40 -15.38
CA ILE A 77 0.43 14.05 -14.60
C ILE A 77 0.28 12.67 -13.97
N SER A 78 -0.91 12.34 -13.43
CA SER A 78 -1.20 10.98 -12.93
C SER A 78 -1.10 9.95 -14.05
N GLY A 79 -1.72 10.20 -15.20
CA GLY A 79 -1.64 9.32 -16.36
C GLY A 79 -0.23 9.18 -16.94
N ALA A 80 0.58 10.25 -16.93
CA ALA A 80 1.97 10.19 -17.36
C ALA A 80 2.84 9.38 -16.39
N ARG A 81 2.58 9.48 -15.08
CA ARG A 81 3.22 8.62 -14.07
C ARG A 81 2.91 7.14 -14.31
N GLU A 82 1.69 6.82 -14.74
CA GLU A 82 1.27 5.46 -15.09
C GLU A 82 1.95 4.92 -16.36
N LEU A 83 2.32 5.80 -17.30
CA LEU A 83 3.06 5.44 -18.51
C LEU A 83 4.57 5.26 -18.29
N LEU A 84 5.14 5.95 -17.29
CA LEU A 84 6.60 5.94 -17.04
C LEU A 84 7.07 4.79 -16.13
N THR A 85 6.17 3.98 -15.58
CA THR A 85 6.52 2.73 -14.86
C THR A 85 6.48 1.54 -15.81
N PRO A 86 7.63 1.10 -16.38
CA PRO A 86 7.67 -0.10 -17.20
C PRO A 86 7.20 -1.32 -16.38
N GLY A 87 6.19 -2.03 -16.90
CA GLY A 87 5.59 -3.22 -16.25
C GLY A 87 4.25 -2.99 -15.50
N ALA A 88 3.66 -1.80 -15.56
CA ALA A 88 2.42 -1.47 -14.82
C ALA A 88 1.11 -2.03 -15.43
N TRP A 89 1.16 -2.55 -16.66
CA TRP A 89 -0.02 -3.03 -17.39
C TRP A 89 0.15 -4.50 -17.79
N GLU A 90 -0.75 -5.36 -17.32
CA GLU A 90 -0.89 -6.74 -17.79
C GLU A 90 -2.22 -6.93 -18.53
N LYS A 91 -2.17 -7.65 -19.65
CA LYS A 91 -3.39 -8.04 -20.39
C LYS A 91 -4.14 -9.09 -19.59
N GLN A 92 -5.38 -8.81 -19.23
CA GLN A 92 -6.29 -9.78 -18.62
C GLN A 92 -7.50 -9.95 -19.56
N GLY A 93 -7.45 -10.98 -20.40
CA GLY A 93 -8.50 -11.23 -21.40
C GLY A 93 -8.59 -10.14 -22.49
N VAL A 94 -9.74 -9.47 -22.57
CA VAL A 94 -10.05 -8.44 -23.60
C VAL A 94 -9.67 -7.02 -23.14
N GLY A 95 -9.32 -6.83 -21.87
CA GLY A 95 -8.96 -5.53 -21.29
C GLY A 95 -7.54 -5.45 -20.74
N TYR A 96 -7.12 -4.22 -20.44
CA TYR A 96 -5.89 -3.93 -19.68
C TYR A 96 -6.29 -3.46 -18.29
N ARG A 97 -5.73 -4.06 -17.25
CA ARG A 97 -5.93 -3.64 -15.86
C ARG A 97 -4.60 -3.11 -15.32
N GLN A 98 -4.66 -2.00 -14.61
CA GLN A 98 -3.52 -1.47 -13.88
C GLN A 98 -3.16 -2.46 -12.78
N ARG A 99 -1.88 -2.80 -12.65
CA ARG A 99 -1.40 -3.64 -11.54
C ARG A 99 -1.63 -2.86 -10.24
N GLU A 100 -2.71 -3.16 -9.53
CA GLU A 100 -2.86 -2.75 -8.13
C GLU A 100 -1.63 -3.23 -7.38
N GLN A 101 -1.14 -2.37 -6.47
CA GLN A 101 0.03 -2.59 -5.64
C GLN A 101 0.13 -4.07 -5.23
N GLN A 102 1.14 -4.78 -5.77
CA GLN A 102 1.41 -6.19 -5.46
C GLN A 102 1.49 -6.36 -3.95
N GLY A 103 0.43 -6.98 -3.42
CA GLY A 103 0.13 -7.17 -2.01
C GLY A 103 -1.30 -7.65 -1.82
N ASP A 104 -1.88 -8.33 -2.82
CA ASP A 104 -3.28 -8.80 -2.78
C ASP A 104 -3.43 -10.09 -1.92
N LEU A 105 -2.30 -10.65 -1.45
CA LEU A 105 -2.33 -11.50 -0.28
C LEU A 105 -2.47 -10.62 0.96
N THR A 106 -3.64 -10.70 1.59
CA THR A 106 -3.85 -10.09 2.90
C THR A 106 -2.73 -10.50 3.86
N LYS A 107 -2.37 -9.60 4.78
CA LYS A 107 -1.34 -9.87 5.80
C LYS A 107 -1.58 -11.19 6.54
N GLU A 108 -2.85 -11.55 6.74
CA GLU A 108 -3.29 -12.82 7.32
C GLU A 108 -2.99 -14.03 6.43
N ALA A 109 -3.25 -13.94 5.12
CA ALA A 109 -2.96 -15.00 4.17
C ALA A 109 -1.45 -15.26 4.07
N ARG A 110 -0.63 -14.21 4.01
CA ARG A 110 0.84 -14.30 4.04
C ARG A 110 1.34 -14.99 5.31
N HIS A 111 0.84 -14.54 6.45
CA HIS A 111 1.19 -15.13 7.74
C HIS A 111 0.77 -16.60 7.84
N LYS A 112 -0.39 -16.97 7.30
CA LYS A 112 -0.87 -18.35 7.24
C LYS A 112 0.04 -19.22 6.37
N ASN A 113 0.46 -18.75 5.21
CA ASN A 113 1.34 -19.50 4.32
C ASN A 113 2.71 -19.74 4.98
N LEU A 114 3.27 -18.71 5.64
CA LEU A 114 4.52 -18.86 6.37
C LEU A 114 4.38 -19.80 7.58
N ARG A 115 3.20 -19.85 8.22
CA ARG A 115 2.89 -20.85 9.25
C ARG A 115 2.87 -22.28 8.69
N THR A 116 2.27 -22.49 7.53
CA THR A 116 2.29 -23.81 6.86
C THR A 116 3.72 -24.23 6.54
N LEU A 117 4.54 -23.32 6.01
CA LEU A 117 5.95 -23.58 5.75
C LEU A 117 6.75 -23.90 7.04
N GLN A 118 6.45 -23.19 8.13
CA GLN A 118 7.03 -23.50 9.44
C GLN A 118 6.73 -24.94 9.88
N GLU A 119 5.48 -25.40 9.74
CA GLU A 119 5.10 -26.77 10.10
C GLU A 119 5.89 -27.81 9.29
N ILE A 120 6.05 -27.57 7.98
CA ILE A 120 6.81 -28.45 7.09
C ILE A 120 8.29 -28.52 7.52
N ILE A 121 8.92 -27.38 7.80
CA ILE A 121 10.32 -27.31 8.25
C ILE A 121 10.49 -28.02 9.60
N TRP A 122 9.56 -27.83 10.55
CA TRP A 122 9.63 -28.49 11.85
C TRP A 122 9.35 -29.99 11.76
N ASN A 123 8.50 -30.43 10.83
CA ASN A 123 8.26 -31.84 10.56
C ASN A 123 9.53 -32.51 10.02
N TYR A 124 10.20 -31.86 9.07
CA TYR A 124 11.47 -32.33 8.54
C TYR A 124 12.57 -32.40 9.60
N ALA A 125 12.70 -31.36 10.42
CA ALA A 125 13.70 -31.31 11.48
C ALA A 125 13.54 -32.44 12.50
N ARG A 126 12.29 -32.91 12.75
CA ARG A 126 12.04 -34.07 13.63
C ARG A 126 12.64 -35.38 13.11
N SER A 127 12.72 -35.56 11.80
CA SER A 127 13.34 -36.75 11.19
C SER A 127 14.84 -36.57 10.86
N HIS A 128 15.36 -35.34 10.97
CA HIS A 128 16.72 -34.97 10.53
C HIS A 128 17.56 -34.30 11.63
N GLU A 129 17.58 -34.90 12.83
CA GLU A 129 18.42 -34.46 13.96
C GLU A 129 18.26 -32.98 14.38
N GLY A 130 17.05 -32.43 14.19
CA GLY A 130 16.76 -31.03 14.49
C GLY A 130 17.35 -30.03 13.50
N ASN A 131 17.79 -30.47 12.32
CA ASN A 131 18.31 -29.60 11.28
C ASN A 131 17.20 -29.11 10.34
N ALA A 132 17.30 -27.86 9.92
CA ALA A 132 16.51 -27.35 8.80
C ALA A 132 16.90 -28.09 7.51
N PRO A 133 16.02 -28.15 6.50
CA PRO A 133 16.40 -28.65 5.19
C PRO A 133 17.59 -27.84 4.64
N PRO A 134 18.58 -28.46 3.97
CA PRO A 134 19.69 -27.74 3.37
C PRO A 134 19.28 -26.89 2.15
N SER A 135 18.15 -27.22 1.54
CA SER A 135 17.61 -26.53 0.36
C SER A 135 16.10 -26.78 0.24
N PRO A 136 15.33 -25.85 -0.36
CA PRO A 136 13.94 -26.06 -0.75
C PRO A 136 13.69 -27.27 -1.67
N LEU A 137 14.73 -27.79 -2.33
CA LEU A 137 14.64 -28.84 -3.35
C LEU A 137 15.09 -30.23 -2.84
N VAL A 138 14.94 -30.51 -1.55
CA VAL A 138 15.23 -31.84 -1.01
C VAL A 138 14.18 -32.87 -1.45
N PRO A 139 14.56 -34.15 -1.68
CA PRO A 139 13.63 -35.19 -2.16
C PRO A 139 12.40 -35.42 -1.25
N ASP A 140 12.56 -35.17 0.05
CA ASP A 140 11.52 -35.38 1.07
C ASP A 140 10.52 -34.21 1.19
N MET A 141 10.67 -33.16 0.38
CA MET A 141 9.78 -32.01 0.36
C MET A 141 9.20 -31.77 -1.02
N ASN A 142 7.96 -31.28 -1.05
CA ASN A 142 7.37 -30.78 -2.28
C ASN A 142 7.91 -29.37 -2.58
N PRO A 143 8.54 -29.12 -3.74
CA PRO A 143 9.01 -27.79 -4.12
C PRO A 143 7.90 -26.73 -4.15
N ASP A 144 6.66 -27.14 -4.39
CA ASP A 144 5.52 -26.22 -4.49
C ASP A 144 5.20 -25.54 -3.15
N ASP A 145 5.54 -26.16 -2.01
CA ASP A 145 5.33 -25.60 -0.67
C ASP A 145 6.21 -24.37 -0.40
N TRP A 146 7.28 -24.22 -1.19
CA TRP A 146 8.23 -23.10 -1.08
C TRP A 146 7.88 -21.93 -1.99
N LEU A 147 6.85 -22.05 -2.83
CA LEU A 147 6.41 -20.99 -3.72
C LEU A 147 5.67 -19.90 -2.94
N TYR A 148 6.13 -18.66 -3.09
CA TYR A 148 5.38 -17.50 -2.64
C TYR A 148 4.23 -17.24 -3.64
N PRO A 149 2.98 -17.02 -3.19
CA PRO A 149 1.84 -17.02 -4.12
C PRO A 149 1.84 -15.88 -5.15
N ASP A 150 2.49 -14.74 -4.86
CA ASP A 150 2.70 -13.67 -5.85
C ASP A 150 3.97 -13.86 -6.70
N GLY A 151 4.60 -15.03 -6.62
CA GLY A 151 5.80 -15.40 -7.36
C GLY A 151 7.10 -15.36 -6.55
N GLY A 152 8.03 -16.23 -6.93
CA GLY A 152 9.32 -16.43 -6.23
C GLY A 152 9.27 -17.55 -5.19
N LEU A 153 10.40 -17.81 -4.55
CA LEU A 153 10.54 -18.80 -3.49
C LEU A 153 10.79 -18.12 -2.15
N TYR A 154 10.29 -18.71 -1.07
CA TYR A 154 10.76 -18.35 0.27
C TYR A 154 12.26 -18.61 0.38
N CYS A 155 12.98 -17.68 1.03
CA CYS A 155 14.42 -17.78 1.18
C CYS A 155 14.77 -18.43 2.52
N LEU A 156 15.49 -19.54 2.46
CA LEU A 156 15.96 -20.28 3.63
C LEU A 156 17.38 -19.85 4.01
N MET A 157 17.60 -19.60 5.30
CA MET A 157 18.92 -19.30 5.85
C MET A 157 19.68 -20.60 6.14
N PRO A 158 20.91 -20.75 5.61
CA PRO A 158 21.71 -21.95 5.83
C PRO A 158 22.19 -22.03 7.29
N GLY A 159 22.29 -23.25 7.82
CA GLY A 159 22.93 -23.52 9.12
C GLY A 159 22.12 -23.15 10.37
N VAL A 160 20.89 -22.66 10.22
CA VAL A 160 20.01 -22.29 11.34
C VAL A 160 19.15 -23.48 11.74
N LYS A 161 19.16 -23.85 13.02
CA LYS A 161 18.36 -24.97 13.56
C LYS A 161 16.99 -24.51 14.05
N PRO A 162 15.89 -25.15 13.63
CA PRO A 162 14.58 -24.96 14.24
C PRO A 162 14.63 -25.21 15.75
N GLY A 163 13.95 -24.36 16.52
CA GLY A 163 14.02 -24.32 17.98
C GLY A 163 15.22 -23.56 18.57
N GLY A 164 16.11 -23.03 17.72
CA GLY A 164 17.36 -22.38 18.13
C GLY A 164 17.33 -20.85 18.16
N GLY A 165 16.89 -20.24 19.27
CA GLY A 165 17.03 -18.79 19.48
C GLY A 165 16.28 -17.91 18.47
N ARG A 166 16.73 -16.66 18.30
CA ARG A 166 16.04 -15.61 17.51
C ARG A 166 16.65 -15.36 16.13
N GLN A 167 17.38 -16.32 15.59
CA GLN A 167 17.98 -16.22 14.25
C GLN A 167 16.90 -16.37 13.17
N ILE A 168 17.06 -15.68 12.05
CA ILE A 168 16.13 -15.82 10.92
C ILE A 168 16.39 -17.19 10.29
N ILE A 169 15.35 -18.01 10.16
CA ILE A 169 15.42 -19.28 9.43
C ILE A 169 14.85 -19.12 8.02
N VAL A 170 13.71 -18.43 7.86
CA VAL A 170 13.09 -18.20 6.54
C VAL A 170 12.62 -16.76 6.44
N TYR A 171 12.69 -16.17 5.25
CA TYR A 171 12.10 -14.86 4.98
C TYR A 171 11.43 -14.83 3.60
N GLU A 172 10.46 -13.93 3.45
CA GLU A 172 9.74 -13.74 2.19
C GLU A 172 10.63 -13.12 1.09
N PRO A 173 10.37 -13.46 -0.18
CA PRO A 173 11.12 -12.90 -1.31
C PRO A 173 10.86 -11.41 -1.50
N SER A 174 11.65 -10.78 -2.38
CA SER A 174 11.47 -9.37 -2.74
C SER A 174 10.12 -9.05 -3.40
N ALA A 175 9.42 -10.07 -3.91
CA ALA A 175 8.06 -9.92 -4.43
C ALA A 175 7.03 -9.51 -3.36
N ALA A 176 7.29 -9.77 -2.07
CA ALA A 176 6.37 -9.43 -0.97
C ALA A 176 6.31 -7.92 -0.62
N GLY A 177 7.17 -7.11 -1.24
CA GLY A 177 7.21 -5.65 -1.10
C GLY A 177 8.16 -5.14 0.00
N SER A 178 7.87 -3.91 0.47
CA SER A 178 8.75 -3.16 1.39
C SER A 178 8.74 -3.67 2.83
N ARG A 179 7.73 -4.47 3.19
CA ARG A 179 7.60 -5.13 4.50
C ARG A 179 7.46 -6.63 4.28
N ARG A 180 8.29 -7.40 4.97
CA ARG A 180 8.43 -8.83 4.77
C ARG A 180 8.30 -9.54 6.10
N PHE A 181 7.61 -10.67 6.09
CA PHE A 181 7.60 -11.58 7.21
C PHE A 181 8.89 -12.39 7.22
N VAL A 182 9.42 -12.53 8.43
CA VAL A 182 10.51 -13.42 8.75
C VAL A 182 10.01 -14.48 9.72
N LEU A 183 10.38 -15.72 9.48
CA LEU A 183 10.26 -16.82 10.42
C LEU A 183 11.58 -16.91 11.18
N LEU A 184 11.50 -16.84 12.50
CA LEU A 184 12.63 -17.05 13.39
C LEU A 184 12.76 -18.52 13.78
N ALA A 185 13.95 -18.91 14.19
CA ALA A 185 14.26 -20.24 14.66
C ALA A 185 13.45 -20.65 15.91
N ASP A 186 13.02 -19.70 16.75
CA ASP A 186 12.10 -19.95 17.86
C ASP A 186 10.64 -20.21 17.43
N GLY A 187 10.33 -20.07 16.13
CA GLY A 187 9.00 -20.27 15.57
C GLY A 187 8.10 -19.02 15.61
N THR A 188 8.66 -17.87 15.98
CA THR A 188 7.97 -16.57 15.91
C THR A 188 8.01 -16.04 14.48
N ILE A 189 6.89 -15.46 14.03
CA ILE A 189 6.79 -14.74 12.76
C ILE A 189 6.77 -13.25 13.06
N GLU A 190 7.67 -12.50 12.45
CA GLU A 190 7.80 -11.07 12.66
C GLU A 190 7.73 -10.30 11.35
N ASP A 191 7.08 -9.14 11.40
CA ASP A 191 7.01 -8.20 10.28
C ASP A 191 8.23 -7.26 10.35
N ARG A 192 9.03 -7.24 9.28
CA ARG A 192 10.28 -6.48 9.17
C ARG A 192 10.27 -5.57 7.94
N ALA A 193 10.79 -4.37 8.11
CA ALA A 193 11.07 -3.47 6.99
C ALA A 193 12.29 -3.99 6.19
N GLU A 194 12.28 -3.84 4.88
CA GLU A 194 13.32 -4.36 3.99
C GLU A 194 14.74 -3.90 4.39
N GLY A 195 14.92 -2.64 4.76
CA GLY A 195 16.22 -2.11 5.17
C GLY A 195 16.79 -2.80 6.41
N THR A 196 15.96 -3.01 7.43
CA THR A 196 16.37 -3.73 8.66
C THR A 196 16.65 -5.20 8.37
N LEU A 197 15.83 -5.82 7.51
CA LEU A 197 16.01 -7.21 7.12
C LEU A 197 17.35 -7.45 6.42
N LYS A 198 17.74 -6.59 5.48
CA LYS A 198 19.01 -6.70 4.76
C LYS A 198 20.21 -6.65 5.70
N ILE A 199 20.23 -5.67 6.61
CA ILE A 199 21.30 -5.52 7.60
C ILE A 199 21.40 -6.78 8.48
N GLN A 200 20.27 -7.29 8.96
CA GLN A 200 20.25 -8.46 9.83
C GLN A 200 20.68 -9.75 9.11
N ILE A 201 20.30 -9.92 7.85
CA ILE A 201 20.76 -11.04 7.02
C ILE A 201 22.27 -10.94 6.80
N GLU A 202 22.81 -9.75 6.49
CA GLU A 202 24.25 -9.55 6.32
C GLU A 202 25.03 -9.82 7.61
N GLU A 203 24.52 -9.39 8.77
CA GLU A 203 25.10 -9.69 10.07
C GLU A 203 25.10 -11.19 10.37
N GLN A 204 24.01 -11.89 10.05
CA GLN A 204 23.88 -13.33 10.29
C GLN A 204 24.70 -14.19 9.30
N MET A 205 24.99 -13.68 8.11
CA MET A 205 25.86 -14.35 7.13
C MET A 205 27.36 -14.04 7.32
N ARG A 206 27.71 -13.09 8.20
CA ARG A 206 29.12 -12.82 8.52
C ARG A 206 29.68 -14.00 9.35
N PRO A 207 30.82 -14.60 8.93
CA PRO A 207 31.41 -15.75 9.60
C PRO A 207 31.99 -15.43 10.98
#